data_AF-A0A6M0CHM8-F1
#
_entry.id   AF-A0A6M0CHM8-F1
#
_cell.length_a   1.000
_cell.length_b   1.000
_cell.length_c   1.000
_cell.angle_alpha   90.00
_cell.angle_beta   90.00
_cell.angle_gamma   90.00
#
_symmetry.space_group_name_H-M   'P 1'
#
loop_
_entity.id
_entity.type
_entity.pdbx_description
1 polymer ?
#
loop_
_entity_poly.entity_id
_entity_poly.type
_entity_poly.pdbx_seq_one_letter_code
_entity_poly.pdbx_strand_id
1 'polypeptide(L)' 'MKWIGNKNWKHVKTGDGYHLKAEFLRPSKFWWIVYKGNEIVRVSRNENDLEPSLIMAQKRAQLSMIHHIKKTSG' A
#
# COMPACT_ATOMS: atom_id res chain seq x y z
N MET A 1 -10.47 -2.89 -7.64
CA MET A 1 -9.01 -3.18 -7.70
C MET A 1 -8.78 -4.65 -7.40
N LYS A 2 -8.12 -5.40 -8.29
CA LYS A 2 -7.80 -6.83 -8.08
C LYS A 2 -6.37 -6.94 -7.55
N TRP A 3 -6.22 -7.26 -6.26
CA TRP A 3 -4.93 -7.57 -5.67
C TRP A 3 -4.47 -8.96 -6.08
N ILE A 4 -3.21 -9.08 -6.49
CA ILE A 4 -2.55 -10.35 -6.84
C ILE A 4 -1.46 -10.65 -5.81
N GLY A 5 -1.21 -11.94 -5.56
CA GLY A 5 -0.26 -12.40 -4.54
C GLY A 5 -0.80 -13.58 -3.73
N ASN A 6 -0.30 -13.75 -2.51
CA ASN A 6 -0.63 -14.86 -1.62
C ASN A 6 -1.04 -14.36 -0.21
N LYS A 7 -0.97 -15.25 0.79
CA LYS A 7 -1.33 -14.96 2.19
C LYS A 7 -0.34 -14.06 2.93
N ASN A 8 0.90 -13.94 2.43
CA ASN A 8 1.96 -13.14 3.04
C ASN A 8 2.19 -11.83 2.31
N TRP A 9 1.88 -11.73 1.03
CA TRP A 9 2.04 -10.50 0.28
C TRP A 9 0.96 -10.34 -0.77
N LYS A 10 0.54 -9.11 -1.04
CA LYS A 10 -0.23 -8.75 -2.22
C LYS A 10 0.25 -7.43 -2.80
N HIS A 11 0.04 -7.29 -4.11
CA HIS A 11 0.22 -6.01 -4.80
C HIS A 11 -0.88 -5.79 -5.84
N VAL A 12 -1.04 -4.53 -6.26
CA VAL A 12 -1.93 -4.13 -7.35
C VAL A 12 -1.28 -2.98 -8.12
N LYS A 13 -1.39 -3.04 -9.45
CA LYS A 13 -1.07 -1.91 -10.34
C LYS A 13 -2.38 -1.31 -10.86
N THR A 14 -2.50 0.01 -10.85
CA THR A 14 -3.66 0.72 -11.41
C THR A 14 -3.36 1.21 -12.82
N GLY A 15 -4.41 1.44 -13.62
CA GLY A 15 -4.27 2.02 -14.96
C GLY A 15 -3.61 3.41 -14.94
N ASP A 16 -3.82 4.14 -13.85
CA ASP A 16 -3.21 5.47 -13.64
C ASP A 16 -1.75 5.39 -13.21
N GLY A 17 -1.08 4.24 -13.27
CA GLY A 17 0.36 4.13 -12.99
C GLY A 17 0.73 4.08 -11.50
N TYR A 18 -0.22 3.82 -10.60
CA TYR A 18 0.11 3.52 -9.21
C TYR A 18 0.45 2.04 -9.03
N HIS A 19 1.38 1.75 -8.12
CA HIS A 19 1.66 0.38 -7.67
C HIS A 19 1.62 0.33 -6.15
N LEU A 20 0.68 -0.43 -5.60
CA LEU A 20 0.52 -0.61 -4.16
C LEU A 20 1.01 -2.00 -3.78
N LYS A 21 1.77 -2.12 -2.69
CA LYS A 21 2.20 -3.40 -2.11
C LYS A 21 1.84 -3.45 -0.62
N ALA A 22 1.54 -4.64 -0.15
CA ALA A 22 1.32 -4.97 1.25
C ALA A 22 1.96 -6.33 1.54
N GLU A 23 2.79 -6.42 2.57
CA GLU A 23 3.64 -7.60 2.82
C GLU A 23 3.74 -7.89 4.33
N PHE A 24 3.78 -9.17 4.68
CA PHE A 24 4.03 -9.65 6.04
C PHE A 24 5.46 -9.28 6.43
N LEU A 25 5.59 -8.60 7.57
CA LEU A 25 6.89 -8.26 8.13
C LEU A 25 7.24 -9.19 9.29
N ARG A 26 6.33 -9.31 10.26
CA ARG A 26 6.47 -10.15 11.46
C ARG A 26 5.09 -10.37 12.09
N PRO A 27 4.95 -11.24 13.12
CA PRO A 27 3.64 -11.51 13.73
C PRO A 27 2.87 -10.23 14.06
N SER A 28 1.61 -10.18 13.62
CA SER A 28 0.70 -9.04 13.78
C SER A 28 1.22 -7.69 13.23
N LYS A 29 2.14 -7.72 12.26
CA LYS A 29 2.72 -6.52 11.65
C LYS A 29 2.94 -6.73 10.14
N PHE A 30 2.22 -5.93 9.36
CA PHE A 30 2.27 -5.93 7.90
C PHE A 30 2.72 -4.55 7.41
N TRP A 31 3.71 -4.59 6.53
CA TRP A 31 4.27 -3.43 5.85
C TRP A 31 3.45 -3.08 4.61
N TRP A 32 3.46 -1.82 4.21
CA TRP A 32 2.82 -1.37 2.97
C TRP A 32 3.56 -0.19 2.34
N ILE A 33 3.40 -0.07 1.03
CA ILE A 33 3.99 1.01 0.22
C ILE A 33 3.12 1.33 -0.99
N VAL A 34 3.21 2.58 -1.44
CA VAL A 34 2.56 3.12 -2.61
C VAL A 34 3.60 3.80 -3.48
N TYR A 35 3.65 3.39 -4.74
CA TYR A 35 4.45 4.01 -5.79
C TYR A 35 3.55 4.70 -6.82
N LYS A 36 4.09 5.72 -7.48
CA LYS A 36 3.55 6.33 -8.71
C LYS A 36 4.68 6.35 -9.74
N GLY A 37 4.55 5.56 -10.80
CA GLY A 37 5.71 5.27 -11.66
C GLY A 37 6.84 4.63 -10.85
N ASN A 38 8.02 5.27 -10.84
CA ASN A 38 9.20 4.81 -10.10
C ASN A 38 9.39 5.51 -8.75
N GLU A 39 8.49 6.41 -8.35
CA GLU A 39 8.62 7.21 -7.14
C GLU A 39 7.80 6.63 -5.98
N ILE A 40 8.36 6.71 -4.77
CA ILE A 40 7.65 6.34 -3.54
C ILE A 40 6.76 7.51 -3.13
N VAL A 41 5.44 7.29 -3.21
CA VAL A 41 4.45 8.26 -2.75
C VAL A 41 4.31 8.20 -1.23
N ARG A 42 4.16 7.00 -0.69
CA ARG A 42 4.02 6.79 0.76
C ARG A 42 4.40 5.37 1.14
N VAL A 43 4.94 5.20 2.34
CA VAL A 43 5.41 3.92 2.87
C VAL A 43 5.26 3.91 4.39
N SER A 44 4.97 2.75 4.97
CA SER A 44 5.09 2.56 6.42
C SER A 44 6.56 2.60 6.83
N ARG A 45 6.95 3.61 7.63
CA ARG A 45 8.36 3.82 8.03
C ARG A 45 8.65 3.37 9.46
N ASN A 46 7.64 3.40 10.32
CA ASN A 46 7.78 3.06 11.74
C ASN A 46 6.73 2.03 12.16
N GLU A 47 6.83 1.54 13.40
CA GLU A 47 5.93 0.50 13.91
C GLU A 47 4.46 0.91 14.01
N ASN A 48 4.20 2.21 14.12
CA ASN A 48 2.86 2.78 14.21
C ASN A 48 2.17 2.82 12.84
N ASP A 49 2.96 2.86 11.75
CA ASP A 49 2.44 2.79 10.40
C ASP A 49 2.15 1.34 9.95
N LEU A 50 2.68 0.35 10.66
CA LEU A 50 2.47 -1.07 10.36
C LEU A 50 1.06 -1.50 10.77
N GLU A 51 0.44 -2.30 9.92
CA GLU A 51 -0.95 -2.73 10.12
C GLU A 51 -1.00 -4.14 10.71
N PRO A 52 -2.03 -4.49 11.50
CA PRO A 52 -2.10 -5.78 12.19
C PRO A 52 -2.48 -6.94 11.26
N SER A 53 -2.95 -6.66 10.04
CA SER A 53 -3.34 -7.66 9.06
C SER A 53 -3.01 -7.22 7.63
N LEU A 54 -2.88 -8.20 6.74
CA LEU A 54 -2.65 -7.96 5.31
C LEU A 54 -3.78 -7.14 4.68
N ILE A 55 -5.03 -7.34 5.11
CA ILE A 55 -6.20 -6.60 4.61
C ILE A 55 -6.12 -5.12 5.03
N MET A 56 -5.70 -4.85 6.27
CA MET A 56 -5.53 -3.48 6.75
C MET A 56 -4.37 -2.77 6.05
N ALA A 57 -3.25 -3.46 5.82
CA ALA A 57 -2.12 -2.95 5.02
C ALA A 57 -2.56 -2.57 3.59
N GLN A 58 -3.34 -3.42 2.93
CA GLN A 58 -3.93 -3.13 1.61
C GLN A 58 -4.82 -1.88 1.64
N LYS A 59 -5.72 -1.79 2.62
CA LYS A 59 -6.62 -0.64 2.79
C LYS A 59 -5.84 0.64 3.06
N ARG A 60 -4.78 0.60 3.86
CA ARG A 60 -3.93 1.76 4.14
C ARG A 60 -3.18 2.25 2.91
N ALA A 61 -2.62 1.33 2.11
CA ALA A 61 -2.02 1.66 0.83
C ALA A 61 -3.03 2.31 -0.13
N GLN A 62 -4.25 1.77 -0.21
CA GLN A 62 -5.33 2.33 -1.03
C GLN A 62 -5.74 3.73 -0.57
N LEU A 63 -5.94 3.94 0.72
CA LEU A 63 -6.28 5.26 1.26
C LEU A 63 -5.16 6.27 1.01
N SER A 64 -3.90 5.85 1.12
CA SER A 64 -2.73 6.69 0.84
C SER A 64 -2.66 7.10 -0.63
N MET A 65 -2.96 6.16 -1.55
CA MET A 65 -3.11 6.46 -2.97
C MET A 65 -4.24 7.47 -3.23
N ILE A 66 -5.43 7.23 -2.68
CA ILE A 66 -6.60 8.13 -2.86
C ILE A 66 -6.29 9.53 -2.33
N HIS A 67 -5.63 9.63 -1.18
CA HIS A 67 -5.22 10.91 -0.62
C HIS A 67 -4.23 11.64 -1.52
N HIS A 68 -3.25 10.93 -2.09
CA HIS A 68 -2.31 11.51 -3.04
C HIS A 68 -3.03 12.02 -4.30
N ILE A 69 -3.91 11.23 -4.90
CA ILE A 69 -4.72 11.64 -6.07
C ILE A 69 -5.46 12.94 -5.77
N LYS A 70 -6.18 13.00 -4.65
CA LYS A 70 -6.93 14.21 -4.25
C LYS A 70 -6.04 15.44 -4.07
N LYS A 71 -4.82 15.26 -3.57
CA LYS A 71 -3.86 16.36 -3.38
C LYS A 71 -3.27 16.86 -4.70
N THR A 72 -3.07 15.97 -5.68
CA THR A 72 -2.46 16.32 -6.97
C THR A 72 -3.46 16.78 -8.04
N SER A 73 -4.75 16.50 -7.86
CA SER A 73 -5.81 16.86 -8.80
C SER A 73 -6.58 18.13 -8.43
N GLY A 74 -6.16 18.83 -7.36
CA GLY A 74 -6.73 20.10 -6.92
C GLY A 74 -5.77 21.25 -7.07
#